data_AF-A0A226DV36-F1
#
_entry.id   AF-A0A226DV36-F1
#
_cell.length_a   1.000
_cell.length_b   1.000
_cell.length_c   1.000
_cell.angle_alpha   90.00
_cell.angle_beta   90.00
_cell.angle_gamma   90.00
#
_symmetry.space_group_name_H-M   'P 1'
#
loop_
_entity.id
_entity.type
_entity.pdbx_description
1 polymer ?
#
loop_
_entity_poly.entity_id
_entity_poly.type
_entity_poly.pdbx_seq_one_letter_code
_entity_poly.pdbx_strand_id
1 'polypeptide(L)'
;MSFLSTSDLCKTVAFVSRGWEEAARVHLISCPLVSLNPGNLHAYLASTNARSNHYKRIHISKFDFDNPRPEESRLLETFASTATAPITQLRIDYFPHRVETMSPEVIAILTNCHNLKFLHLSPRILSVKEAGTSVPQIMKFLSVKNLEISMYYNSHIGIGPAIEETIFEVVKLFPNLGKLKGDNLPKNVVEYLLSKKASVESIVWQFDDPDLPVPILIVNHPWYRFS
;
A
#
# COMPACT_ATOMS: atom_id res chain seq x y z
N MET A 1 -22.55 5.98 -11.77
CA MET A 1 -22.58 6.08 -10.29
C MET A 1 -21.49 6.98 -9.71
N SER A 2 -20.28 7.03 -10.29
CA SER A 2 -19.13 7.81 -9.78
C SER A 2 -19.26 9.33 -9.75
N PHE A 3 -20.31 9.89 -10.37
CA PHE A 3 -20.60 11.33 -10.38
C PHE A 3 -21.57 11.76 -9.27
N LEU A 4 -22.14 10.80 -8.55
CA LEU A 4 -23.12 11.06 -7.49
C LEU A 4 -22.42 10.99 -6.14
N SER A 5 -22.80 11.88 -5.23
CA SER A 5 -22.30 11.83 -3.86
C SER A 5 -22.74 10.54 -3.18
N THR A 6 -21.99 10.10 -2.16
CA THR A 6 -22.38 8.96 -1.31
C THR A 6 -23.79 9.15 -0.72
N SER A 7 -24.16 10.39 -0.40
CA SER A 7 -25.50 10.75 0.08
C SER A 7 -26.57 10.49 -0.97
N ASP A 8 -26.36 10.91 -2.22
CA ASP A 8 -27.34 10.74 -3.30
C ASP A 8 -27.49 9.27 -3.71
N LEU A 9 -26.39 8.51 -3.64
CA LEU A 9 -26.41 7.07 -3.85
C LEU A 9 -27.28 6.35 -2.81
N CYS A 10 -27.17 6.74 -1.54
CA CYS A 10 -27.96 6.14 -0.45
C CYS A 10 -29.43 6.60 -0.44
N LYS A 11 -29.69 7.88 -0.71
CA LYS A 11 -31.02 8.48 -0.51
C LYS A 11 -31.91 8.43 -1.73
N THR A 12 -31.31 8.43 -2.91
CA THR A 12 -32.06 8.68 -4.16
C THR A 12 -31.95 7.49 -5.08
N VAL A 13 -30.73 6.99 -5.27
CA VAL A 13 -30.45 5.97 -6.29
C VAL A 13 -30.85 4.56 -5.86
N ALA A 14 -30.68 4.24 -4.58
CA ALA A 14 -31.01 2.93 -4.03
C ALA A 14 -32.52 2.57 -4.14
N PHE A 15 -33.39 3.56 -4.37
CA PHE A 15 -34.85 3.36 -4.43
C PHE A 15 -35.43 3.41 -5.85
N VAL A 16 -34.60 3.63 -6.89
CA VAL A 16 -35.09 3.77 -8.28
C VAL A 16 -35.50 2.42 -8.87
N SER A 17 -34.66 1.41 -8.71
CA SER A 17 -34.95 0.03 -9.10
C SER A 17 -33.91 -0.92 -8.49
N ARG A 18 -34.22 -2.22 -8.46
CA ARG A 18 -33.32 -3.25 -7.94
C ARG A 18 -31.94 -3.25 -8.62
N GLY A 19 -31.87 -2.98 -9.93
CA GLY A 19 -30.60 -2.91 -10.66
C GLY A 19 -29.75 -1.69 -10.25
N TRP A 20 -30.39 -0.55 -9.97
CA TRP A 20 -29.71 0.66 -9.51
C TRP A 20 -29.31 0.55 -8.04
N GLU A 21 -30.13 -0.08 -7.21
CA GLU A 21 -29.79 -0.44 -5.83
C GLU A 21 -28.53 -1.31 -5.77
N GLU A 22 -28.49 -2.38 -6.56
CA GLU A 22 -27.34 -3.28 -6.65
C GLU A 22 -26.08 -2.53 -7.08
N ALA A 23 -26.17 -1.73 -8.15
CA ALA A 23 -25.05 -0.93 -8.64
C ALA A 23 -24.60 0.14 -7.63
N ALA A 24 -25.53 0.78 -6.91
CA ALA A 24 -25.22 1.75 -5.86
C ALA A 24 -24.53 1.06 -4.68
N ARG A 25 -25.02 -0.10 -4.25
CA ARG A 25 -24.42 -0.90 -3.18
C ARG A 25 -23.00 -1.34 -3.53
N VAL A 26 -22.77 -1.87 -4.73
CA VAL A 26 -21.43 -2.23 -5.21
C VAL A 26 -20.50 -1.01 -5.23
N HIS A 27 -21.02 0.16 -5.65
CA HIS A 27 -20.25 1.39 -5.67
C HIS A 27 -19.91 1.87 -4.25
N LEU A 28 -20.89 1.91 -3.35
CA LEU A 28 -20.73 2.32 -1.96
C LEU A 28 -19.74 1.44 -1.19
N ILE A 29 -19.72 0.13 -1.43
CA ILE A 29 -18.73 -0.79 -0.83
C ILE A 29 -17.32 -0.57 -1.43
N SER A 30 -17.23 -0.05 -2.65
CA SER A 30 -15.94 0.16 -3.32
C SER A 30 -15.22 1.45 -2.94
N CYS A 31 -15.92 2.42 -2.34
CA CYS A 31 -15.43 3.77 -2.10
C CYS A 31 -14.69 4.00 -0.78
N PRO A 32 -15.15 3.51 0.39
CA PRO A 32 -14.54 3.86 1.67
C PRO A 32 -13.24 3.06 1.88
N LEU A 33 -12.26 3.71 2.50
CA LEU A 33 -11.10 3.04 3.06
C LEU A 33 -11.52 2.40 4.39
N VAL A 34 -11.53 1.07 4.46
CA VAL A 34 -11.88 0.35 5.68
C VAL A 34 -10.62 0.04 6.48
N SER A 35 -10.60 0.47 7.74
CA SER A 35 -9.50 0.17 8.65
C SER A 35 -9.76 -1.15 9.40
N LEU A 36 -8.85 -2.10 9.21
CA LEU A 36 -8.83 -3.41 9.85
C LEU A 36 -7.70 -3.45 10.88
N ASN A 37 -8.00 -3.99 12.05
CA ASN A 37 -7.10 -4.20 13.16
C ASN A 37 -7.48 -5.51 13.87
N PRO A 38 -6.67 -6.01 14.83
CA PRO A 38 -6.97 -7.27 15.51
C PRO A 38 -8.38 -7.33 16.12
N GLY A 39 -8.90 -6.20 16.61
CA GLY A 39 -10.21 -6.14 17.27
C GLY A 39 -11.42 -6.20 16.34
N ASN A 40 -11.27 -5.93 15.03
CA ASN A 40 -12.39 -5.91 14.09
C ASN A 40 -12.24 -6.83 12.87
N LEU A 41 -11.04 -7.36 12.61
CA LEU A 41 -10.78 -8.22 11.44
C LEU A 41 -11.63 -9.49 11.44
N HIS A 42 -11.86 -10.10 12.61
CA HIS A 42 -12.72 -11.27 12.72
C HIS A 42 -14.17 -10.98 12.29
N ALA A 43 -14.75 -9.88 12.78
CA ALA A 43 -16.11 -9.47 12.42
C ALA A 43 -16.21 -9.11 10.92
N TYR A 44 -15.17 -8.47 10.38
CA TYR A 44 -15.06 -8.21 8.95
C TYR A 44 -15.14 -9.51 8.16
N LEU A 45 -14.26 -10.49 8.43
CA LEU A 45 -14.21 -11.77 7.73
C LEU A 45 -15.54 -12.53 7.82
N ALA A 46 -16.15 -12.58 9.00
CA ALA A 46 -17.46 -13.22 9.19
C ALA A 46 -18.56 -12.58 8.31
N SER A 47 -18.59 -11.24 8.26
CA SER A 47 -19.59 -10.50 7.49
C SER A 47 -19.38 -10.56 5.98
N THR A 48 -18.13 -10.52 5.52
CA THR A 48 -17.80 -10.47 4.09
C THR A 48 -17.83 -11.85 3.45
N ASN A 49 -17.43 -12.91 4.16
CA ASN A 49 -17.46 -14.28 3.63
C ASN A 49 -18.88 -14.77 3.39
N ALA A 50 -19.85 -14.33 4.21
CA ALA A 50 -21.25 -14.69 4.04
C ALA A 50 -21.91 -14.06 2.79
N ARG A 51 -21.35 -12.95 2.27
CA ARG A 51 -22.00 -12.13 1.22
C ARG A 51 -21.10 -11.79 0.03
N SER A 52 -19.88 -12.29 0.01
CA SER A 52 -18.83 -11.97 -0.98
C SER A 52 -18.61 -10.48 -1.22
N ASN A 53 -18.89 -9.65 -0.21
CA ASN A 53 -18.89 -8.19 -0.30
C ASN A 53 -17.62 -7.59 0.32
N HIS A 54 -16.46 -7.99 -0.19
CA HIS A 54 -15.19 -7.45 0.29
C HIS A 54 -14.94 -6.05 -0.28
N TYR A 55 -14.30 -5.21 0.53
CA TYR A 55 -14.00 -3.83 0.16
C TYR A 55 -12.76 -3.76 -0.73
N LYS A 56 -12.72 -2.78 -1.64
CA LYS A 56 -11.59 -2.59 -2.56
C LYS A 56 -10.43 -1.82 -1.93
N ARG A 57 -10.68 -1.09 -0.84
CA ARG A 57 -9.72 -0.18 -0.21
C ARG A 57 -9.61 -0.55 1.27
N ILE A 58 -8.48 -1.13 1.66
CA ILE A 58 -8.25 -1.64 3.01
C ILE A 58 -7.03 -0.94 3.63
N HIS A 59 -7.11 -0.64 4.92
CA HIS A 59 -5.98 -0.23 5.75
C HIS A 59 -5.80 -1.24 6.89
N ILE A 60 -4.70 -1.98 6.88
CA ILE A 60 -4.34 -2.92 7.95
C ILE A 60 -3.45 -2.18 8.95
N SER A 61 -3.94 -2.09 10.19
CA SER A 61 -3.34 -1.26 11.24
C SER A 61 -3.22 -2.04 12.55
N LYS A 62 -2.30 -1.60 13.41
CA LYS A 62 -2.11 -2.08 14.79
C LYS A 62 -1.69 -3.55 14.97
N PHE A 63 -1.49 -4.31 13.91
CA PHE A 63 -0.86 -5.64 14.00
C PHE A 63 0.62 -5.49 14.36
N ASP A 64 1.15 -6.41 15.15
CA ASP A 64 2.58 -6.58 15.35
C ASP A 64 3.07 -7.61 14.32
N PHE A 65 3.55 -7.14 13.17
CA PHE A 65 4.02 -8.03 12.11
C PHE A 65 5.41 -8.61 12.40
N ASP A 66 6.17 -8.01 13.32
CA ASP A 66 7.49 -8.53 13.70
C ASP A 66 7.35 -9.74 14.63
N ASN A 67 6.31 -9.73 15.48
CA ASN A 67 6.02 -10.81 16.41
C ASN A 67 4.50 -10.98 16.60
N PRO A 68 3.77 -11.46 15.57
CA PRO A 68 2.34 -11.59 15.63
C PRO A 68 1.93 -12.64 16.67
N ARG A 69 0.87 -12.36 17.42
CA ARG A 69 0.27 -13.39 18.27
C ARG A 69 -0.29 -14.51 17.38
N PRO A 70 -0.31 -15.78 17.84
CA PRO A 70 -0.83 -16.88 17.03
C PRO A 70 -2.25 -16.65 16.47
N GLU A 71 -3.10 -15.98 17.23
CA GLU A 71 -4.45 -15.59 16.79
C GLU A 71 -4.42 -14.53 15.68
N GLU A 72 -3.52 -13.55 15.78
CA GLU A 72 -3.34 -12.50 14.77
C GLU A 72 -2.78 -13.08 13.47
N SER A 73 -1.76 -13.96 13.54
CA SER A 73 -1.26 -14.67 12.36
C SER A 73 -2.36 -15.47 11.66
N ARG A 74 -3.17 -16.23 12.41
CA ARG A 74 -4.31 -16.97 11.83
C ARG A 74 -5.35 -16.07 11.17
N LEU A 75 -5.65 -14.92 11.79
CA LEU A 75 -6.57 -13.95 11.21
C LEU A 75 -6.02 -13.35 9.91
N LEU A 76 -4.73 -13.00 9.88
CA LEU A 76 -4.07 -12.46 8.70
C LEU A 76 -3.95 -13.50 7.58
N GLU A 77 -3.67 -14.76 7.90
CA GLU A 77 -3.65 -15.87 6.95
C GLU A 77 -5.04 -16.12 6.33
N THR A 78 -6.08 -16.12 7.17
CA THR A 78 -7.47 -16.24 6.71
C THR A 78 -7.85 -15.05 5.83
N PHE A 79 -7.45 -13.84 6.22
CA PHE A 79 -7.67 -12.64 5.40
C PHE A 79 -6.95 -12.73 4.06
N ALA A 80 -5.67 -13.14 4.07
CA ALA A 80 -4.84 -13.29 2.88
C ALA A 80 -5.46 -14.27 1.87
N SER A 81 -6.05 -15.36 2.34
CA SER A 81 -6.64 -16.42 1.51
C SER A 81 -8.06 -16.12 1.02
N THR A 82 -8.85 -15.33 1.77
CA THR A 82 -10.30 -15.18 1.48
C THR A 82 -10.73 -13.79 1.02
N ALA A 83 -10.04 -12.72 1.43
CA ALA A 83 -10.55 -11.36 1.30
C ALA A 83 -9.73 -10.44 0.38
N THR A 84 -8.62 -10.93 -0.19
CA THR A 84 -7.61 -10.15 -0.92
C THR A 84 -7.93 -9.92 -2.38
N ALA A 85 -8.63 -10.84 -3.04
CA ALA A 85 -8.87 -10.80 -4.48
C ALA A 85 -9.45 -9.46 -5.01
N PRO A 86 -10.43 -8.81 -4.36
CA PRO A 86 -11.02 -7.56 -4.88
C PRO A 86 -10.26 -6.29 -4.45
N ILE A 87 -9.21 -6.40 -3.63
CA ILE A 87 -8.47 -5.25 -3.11
C ILE A 87 -7.67 -4.59 -4.24
N THR A 88 -7.90 -3.30 -4.44
CA THR A 88 -7.16 -2.46 -5.39
C THR A 88 -6.29 -1.42 -4.71
N GLN A 89 -6.59 -1.07 -3.45
CA GLN A 89 -5.77 -0.20 -2.61
C GLN A 89 -5.55 -0.84 -1.24
N LEU A 90 -4.30 -0.96 -0.83
CA LEU A 90 -3.92 -1.50 0.46
C LEU A 90 -3.00 -0.49 1.17
N ARG A 91 -3.30 -0.20 2.43
CA ARG A 91 -2.40 0.49 3.34
C ARG A 91 -2.01 -0.46 4.46
N ILE A 92 -0.76 -0.51 4.84
CA ILE A 92 -0.29 -1.34 5.95
C ILE A 92 0.57 -0.47 6.86
N ASP A 93 0.26 -0.49 8.16
CA ASP A 93 1.10 0.11 9.21
C ASP A 93 2.31 -0.80 9.51
N TYR A 94 3.08 -1.09 8.46
CA TYR A 94 4.26 -1.92 8.49
C TYR A 94 5.27 -1.42 7.46
N PHE A 95 6.54 -1.46 7.84
CA PHE A 95 7.63 -1.40 6.90
C PHE A 95 8.77 -2.31 7.39
N PRO A 96 9.33 -3.15 6.51
CA PRO A 96 10.35 -4.12 6.91
C PRO A 96 11.66 -3.43 7.32
N HIS A 97 12.40 -4.01 8.28
CA HIS A 97 13.73 -3.52 8.66
C HIS A 97 14.81 -3.85 7.63
N ARG A 98 14.68 -4.99 6.95
CA ARG A 98 15.39 -5.37 5.72
C ARG A 98 14.41 -6.10 4.84
N VAL A 99 14.61 -6.11 3.52
CA VAL A 99 13.71 -6.90 2.65
C VAL A 99 13.71 -8.36 3.03
N GLU A 100 14.86 -8.90 3.44
CA GLU A 100 14.99 -10.25 3.96
C GLU A 100 14.12 -10.51 5.19
N THR A 101 13.67 -9.51 5.93
CA THR A 101 12.90 -9.70 7.17
C THR A 101 11.43 -9.35 7.00
N MET A 102 10.91 -9.33 5.77
CA MET A 102 9.48 -9.06 5.55
C MET A 102 8.62 -10.15 6.20
N SER A 103 7.63 -9.74 7.00
CA SER A 103 6.67 -10.65 7.64
C SER A 103 6.03 -11.60 6.60
N PRO A 104 5.98 -12.92 6.89
CA PRO A 104 5.30 -13.90 6.04
C PRO A 104 3.84 -13.55 5.75
N GLU A 105 3.15 -12.96 6.73
CA GLU A 105 1.76 -12.52 6.58
C GLU A 105 1.64 -11.37 5.58
N VAL A 106 2.55 -10.39 5.62
CA VAL A 106 2.59 -9.28 4.65
C VAL A 106 2.86 -9.82 3.25
N ILE A 107 3.81 -10.74 3.12
CA ILE A 107 4.10 -11.43 1.87
C ILE A 107 2.86 -12.13 1.33
N ALA A 108 2.21 -12.95 2.15
CA ALA A 108 1.00 -13.69 1.75
C ALA A 108 -0.12 -12.76 1.29
N ILE A 109 -0.33 -11.63 1.99
CA ILE A 109 -1.32 -10.62 1.59
C ILE A 109 -0.97 -10.04 0.23
N LEU A 110 0.28 -9.57 0.03
CA LEU A 110 0.70 -8.96 -1.23
C LEU A 110 0.66 -9.95 -2.40
N THR A 111 0.99 -11.22 -2.17
CA THR A 111 0.92 -12.28 -3.18
C THR A 111 -0.51 -12.54 -3.63
N ASN A 112 -1.46 -12.60 -2.70
CA ASN A 112 -2.86 -12.91 -3.01
C ASN A 112 -3.68 -11.70 -3.48
N CYS A 113 -3.19 -10.47 -3.28
CA CYS A 113 -3.82 -9.25 -3.80
C CYS A 113 -3.48 -9.01 -5.29
N HIS A 114 -3.93 -9.90 -6.19
CA HIS A 114 -3.60 -9.82 -7.63
C HIS A 114 -4.11 -8.54 -8.32
N ASN A 115 -5.16 -7.91 -7.79
CA ASN A 115 -5.74 -6.67 -8.33
C ASN A 115 -5.16 -5.40 -7.69
N LEU A 116 -4.18 -5.51 -6.79
CA LEU A 116 -3.62 -4.40 -6.05
C LEU A 116 -2.91 -3.42 -6.99
N LYS A 117 -3.36 -2.17 -7.02
CA LYS A 117 -2.76 -1.10 -7.85
C LYS A 117 -2.04 -0.05 -7.02
N PHE A 118 -2.42 0.11 -5.76
CA PHE A 118 -1.89 1.10 -4.85
C PHE A 118 -1.52 0.42 -3.53
N LEU A 119 -0.27 0.58 -3.11
CA LEU A 119 0.25 0.11 -1.83
C LEU A 119 0.80 1.31 -1.05
N HIS A 120 0.40 1.43 0.20
CA HIS A 120 0.99 2.36 1.16
C HIS A 120 1.64 1.59 2.30
N LEU A 121 2.90 1.87 2.56
CA LEU A 121 3.67 1.32 3.67
C LEU A 121 4.06 2.46 4.61
N SER A 122 3.78 2.29 5.90
CA SER A 122 4.20 3.22 6.94
C SER A 122 4.62 2.46 8.19
N PRO A 123 5.83 2.67 8.72
CA PRO A 123 6.24 2.02 9.96
C PRO A 123 5.38 2.54 11.11
N ARG A 124 4.89 1.63 11.96
CA ARG A 124 4.25 2.02 13.22
C ARG A 124 5.27 2.53 14.23
N ILE A 125 6.44 1.90 14.27
CA ILE A 125 7.58 2.23 15.13
C ILE A 125 8.83 1.99 14.30
N LEU A 126 9.75 2.97 14.25
CA LEU A 126 11.10 2.75 13.73
C LEU A 126 11.90 1.99 14.79
N SER A 127 11.79 0.67 14.78
CA SER A 127 12.70 -0.23 15.48
C SER A 127 13.76 -0.70 14.49
N VAL A 128 14.98 -1.01 14.92
CA VAL A 128 15.94 -1.76 14.09
C VAL A 128 16.11 -3.08 14.80
N LYS A 129 15.49 -4.14 14.29
CA LYS A 129 15.72 -5.51 14.75
C LYS A 129 16.52 -6.26 13.70
N GLU A 130 17.55 -6.95 14.14
CA GLU A 130 18.46 -7.72 13.28
C GLU A 130 17.90 -9.11 12.90
N ALA A 131 16.78 -9.52 13.50
CA ALA A 131 16.21 -10.85 13.32
C ALA A 131 15.04 -10.84 12.32
N GLY A 132 15.21 -11.53 11.20
CA GLY A 132 14.10 -11.96 10.36
C GLY A 132 14.53 -13.01 9.33
N THR A 133 13.55 -13.75 8.85
CA THR A 133 13.71 -14.90 7.96
C THR A 133 13.82 -14.46 6.51
N SER A 134 14.98 -14.70 5.87
CA SER A 134 15.30 -14.25 4.51
C SER A 134 14.18 -14.42 3.49
N VAL A 135 13.66 -13.31 2.98
CA VAL A 135 12.80 -13.28 1.80
C VAL A 135 13.54 -13.85 0.59
N PRO A 136 12.93 -14.77 -0.18
CA PRO A 136 13.52 -15.26 -1.41
C PRO A 136 13.75 -14.08 -2.38
N GLN A 137 14.99 -13.89 -2.84
CA GLN A 137 15.46 -12.82 -3.76
C GLN A 137 14.67 -12.67 -5.08
N ILE A 138 13.65 -13.49 -5.33
CA ILE A 138 12.93 -13.62 -6.61
C ILE A 138 11.53 -13.00 -6.54
N MET A 139 10.99 -12.68 -5.36
CA MET A 139 9.61 -12.24 -5.25
C MET A 139 9.39 -10.83 -5.84
N LYS A 140 8.48 -10.72 -6.80
CA LYS A 140 8.10 -9.45 -7.45
C LYS A 140 6.59 -9.30 -7.47
N PHE A 141 6.09 -8.11 -7.14
CA PHE A 141 4.68 -7.77 -7.14
C PHE A 141 4.35 -6.90 -8.35
N LEU A 142 3.94 -7.57 -9.43
CA LEU A 142 3.75 -6.94 -10.75
C LEU A 142 2.48 -6.07 -10.85
N SER A 143 1.51 -6.27 -9.97
CA SER A 143 0.21 -5.60 -10.00
C SER A 143 0.29 -4.14 -9.51
N VAL A 144 1.21 -3.87 -8.56
CA VAL A 144 1.33 -2.57 -7.90
C VAL A 144 1.94 -1.55 -8.86
N LYS A 145 1.18 -0.48 -9.11
CA LYS A 145 1.60 0.65 -9.96
C LYS A 145 1.88 1.92 -9.16
N ASN A 146 1.35 2.03 -7.96
CA ASN A 146 1.51 3.19 -7.09
C ASN A 146 2.02 2.69 -5.74
N LEU A 147 3.14 3.22 -5.30
CA LEU A 147 3.74 2.92 -4.01
C LEU A 147 3.87 4.23 -3.25
N GLU A 148 3.36 4.25 -2.04
CA GLU A 148 3.57 5.33 -1.08
C GLU A 148 4.33 4.78 0.12
N ILE A 149 5.44 5.40 0.47
CA ILE A 149 6.24 5.09 1.64
C ILE A 149 6.23 6.33 2.52
N SER A 150 5.45 6.32 3.60
CA SER A 150 5.47 7.41 4.56
C SER A 150 6.36 7.01 5.73
N MET A 151 7.47 7.70 5.88
CA MET A 151 8.45 7.45 6.92
C MET A 151 8.98 8.76 7.46
N TYR A 152 8.83 8.94 8.77
CA TYR A 152 9.49 10.04 9.45
C TYR A 152 10.73 9.52 10.16
N TYR A 153 11.90 9.60 9.51
CA TYR A 153 13.18 9.26 10.13
C TYR A 153 14.09 10.49 10.11
N ASN A 154 14.73 10.76 11.25
CA ASN A 154 15.73 11.82 11.34
C ASN A 154 17.07 11.25 10.87
N SER A 155 17.58 11.75 9.74
CA SER A 155 18.85 11.33 9.14
C SER A 155 20.07 11.54 10.04
N HIS A 156 19.93 12.34 11.12
CA HIS A 156 20.98 12.56 12.11
C HIS A 156 21.16 11.40 13.10
N ILE A 157 20.22 10.47 13.16
CA ILE A 157 20.34 9.24 13.94
C ILE A 157 20.89 8.21 12.96
N GLY A 158 22.11 7.70 13.18
CA GLY A 158 22.92 6.86 12.25
C GLY A 158 22.32 5.55 11.69
N ILE A 159 21.00 5.45 11.64
CA ILE A 159 20.16 4.43 11.01
C ILE A 159 19.89 4.78 9.52
N GLY A 160 20.17 6.02 9.10
CA GLY A 160 19.95 6.53 7.75
C GLY A 160 20.38 5.57 6.63
N PRO A 161 21.65 5.11 6.56
CA PRO A 161 22.11 4.26 5.46
C PRO A 161 21.36 2.92 5.34
N ALA A 162 21.02 2.29 6.47
CA ALA A 162 20.32 1.00 6.47
C ALA A 162 18.85 1.15 6.04
N ILE A 163 18.18 2.24 6.45
CA ILE A 163 16.82 2.56 5.99
C ILE A 163 16.83 2.88 4.49
N GLU A 164 17.80 3.66 4.02
CA GLU A 164 17.93 4.01 2.60
C GLU A 164 18.10 2.75 1.73
N GLU A 165 18.98 1.84 2.13
CA GLU A 165 19.16 0.54 1.47
C GLU A 165 17.88 -0.30 1.49
N THR A 166 17.17 -0.32 2.62
CA THR A 166 15.92 -1.07 2.73
C THR A 166 14.81 -0.50 1.85
N ILE A 167 14.65 0.83 1.80
CA ILE A 167 13.72 1.48 0.87
C ILE A 167 14.07 1.11 -0.57
N PHE A 168 15.36 1.13 -0.92
CA PHE A 168 15.84 0.74 -2.23
C PHE A 168 15.46 -0.70 -2.61
N GLU A 169 15.71 -1.65 -1.71
CA GLU A 169 15.35 -3.05 -1.94
C GLU A 169 13.83 -3.25 -1.99
N VAL A 170 13.05 -2.57 -1.14
CA VAL A 170 11.58 -2.62 -1.19
C VAL A 170 11.05 -2.11 -2.53
N VAL A 171 11.59 -1.00 -3.05
CA VAL A 171 11.18 -0.45 -4.35
C VAL A 171 11.45 -1.44 -5.49
N LYS A 172 12.53 -2.22 -5.43
CA LYS A 172 12.86 -3.24 -6.45
C LYS A 172 11.82 -4.37 -6.54
N LEU A 173 11.07 -4.63 -5.47
CA LEU A 173 9.99 -5.63 -5.46
C LEU A 173 8.83 -5.25 -6.40
N PHE A 174 8.73 -3.98 -6.81
CA PHE A 174 7.63 -3.44 -7.62
C PHE A 174 8.15 -2.98 -8.99
N PRO A 175 8.44 -3.90 -9.92
CA PRO A 175 9.11 -3.55 -11.17
C PRO A 175 8.25 -2.71 -12.14
N ASN A 176 6.92 -2.73 -11.98
CA ASN A 176 5.96 -2.00 -12.83
C ASN A 176 5.48 -0.68 -12.21
N LEU A 177 6.30 -0.11 -11.31
CA LEU A 177 5.94 1.09 -10.58
C LEU A 177 5.81 2.30 -11.52
N GLY A 178 4.60 2.87 -11.57
CA GLY A 178 4.27 4.11 -12.24
C GLY A 178 4.44 5.33 -11.36
N LYS A 179 4.06 5.23 -10.09
CA LYS A 179 4.12 6.35 -9.16
C LYS A 179 4.79 5.95 -7.86
N LEU A 180 5.79 6.71 -7.45
CA LEU A 180 6.38 6.63 -6.12
C LEU A 180 6.06 7.92 -5.38
N LYS A 181 5.55 7.80 -4.16
CA LYS A 181 5.45 8.90 -3.21
C LYS A 181 6.20 8.53 -1.95
N GLY A 182 6.98 9.46 -1.41
CA GLY A 182 7.54 9.27 -0.07
C GLY A 182 8.13 10.52 0.52
N ASP A 183 8.24 10.48 1.83
CA ASP A 183 8.91 11.49 2.65
C ASP A 183 10.40 11.13 2.65
N ASN A 184 11.28 12.08 2.32
CA ASN A 184 12.74 11.89 2.37
C ASN A 184 13.25 10.63 1.60
N LEU A 185 12.85 10.50 0.33
CA LEU A 185 13.26 9.37 -0.52
C LEU A 185 14.79 9.38 -0.76
N PRO A 186 15.47 8.22 -0.64
CA PRO A 186 16.91 8.11 -0.89
C PRO A 186 17.29 8.45 -2.34
N LYS A 187 18.45 9.09 -2.54
CA LYS A 187 18.89 9.51 -3.89
C LYS A 187 19.04 8.33 -4.86
N ASN A 188 19.58 7.21 -4.39
CA ASN A 188 19.77 5.99 -5.18
C ASN A 188 18.43 5.39 -5.68
N VAL A 189 17.33 5.56 -4.94
CA VAL A 189 15.97 5.15 -5.36
C VAL A 189 15.50 5.98 -6.54
N VAL A 190 15.67 7.31 -6.46
CA VAL A 190 15.30 8.24 -7.53
C VAL A 190 16.14 7.95 -8.79
N GLU A 191 17.46 7.83 -8.65
CA GLU A 191 18.37 7.50 -9.76
C GLU A 191 17.99 6.17 -10.42
N TYR A 192 17.71 5.13 -9.64
CA TYR A 192 17.26 3.83 -10.15
C TYR A 192 15.96 3.92 -10.94
N LEU A 193 14.95 4.63 -10.43
CA LEU A 193 13.67 4.78 -11.11
C LEU A 193 13.80 5.57 -12.41
N LEU A 194 14.61 6.63 -12.43
CA LEU A 194 14.91 7.40 -13.64
C LEU A 194 15.70 6.56 -14.67
N SER A 195 16.60 5.68 -14.22
CA SER A 195 17.35 4.78 -15.10
C SER A 195 16.45 3.76 -15.82
N LYS A 196 15.29 3.43 -15.23
CA LYS A 196 14.34 2.44 -15.78
C LYS A 196 13.52 2.93 -16.97
N LYS A 197 13.63 4.21 -17.38
CA LYS A 197 13.18 4.89 -18.62
C LYS A 197 11.76 4.64 -19.19
N ALA A 198 11.01 3.62 -18.79
CA ALA A 198 9.75 3.19 -19.43
C ALA A 198 8.57 2.99 -18.47
N SER A 199 8.77 3.03 -17.16
CA SER A 199 7.71 2.63 -16.20
C SER A 199 7.18 3.74 -15.31
N VAL A 200 7.95 4.80 -15.04
CA VAL A 200 7.64 5.78 -13.98
C VAL A 200 7.03 7.05 -14.55
N GLU A 201 5.76 7.30 -14.20
CA GLU A 201 4.97 8.48 -14.57
C GLU A 201 5.18 9.66 -13.60
N SER A 202 5.41 9.40 -12.32
CA SER A 202 5.60 10.49 -11.34
C SER A 202 6.35 10.05 -10.09
N ILE A 203 7.22 10.93 -9.58
CA ILE A 203 7.86 10.77 -8.27
C ILE A 203 7.46 11.99 -7.44
N VAL A 204 6.69 11.78 -6.38
CA VAL A 204 6.33 12.84 -5.44
C VAL A 204 7.26 12.74 -4.25
N TRP A 205 8.08 13.77 -4.07
CA TRP A 205 9.05 13.86 -2.99
C TRP A 205 8.67 15.05 -2.11
N GLN A 206 8.37 14.78 -0.84
CA GLN A 206 8.13 15.82 0.15
C GLN A 206 9.40 16.02 0.98
N PHE A 207 9.89 17.26 1.03
CA PHE A 207 10.96 17.69 1.92
C PHE A 207 10.36 18.31 3.18
N ASP A 208 10.96 18.02 4.34
CA ASP A 208 10.63 18.65 5.63
C ASP A 208 11.24 20.05 5.78
N ASP A 209 11.17 20.89 4.74
CA ASP A 209 11.53 22.30 4.83
C ASP A 209 10.25 23.15 4.73
N PRO A 210 9.81 23.80 5.83
CA PRO A 210 8.58 24.59 5.85
C PRO A 210 8.63 25.81 4.91
N ASP A 211 9.81 26.22 4.44
CA ASP A 211 10.01 27.41 3.61
C ASP A 211 10.21 27.09 2.11
N LEU A 212 10.29 25.80 1.73
CA LEU A 212 10.43 25.40 0.33
C LEU A 212 9.09 24.93 -0.26
N PRO A 213 8.69 25.41 -1.46
CA PRO A 213 7.54 24.84 -2.16
C PRO A 213 7.83 23.35 -2.42
N VAL A 214 6.90 22.47 -2.03
CA VAL A 214 6.98 21.01 -2.22
C VAL A 214 7.51 20.72 -3.63
N PRO A 215 8.74 20.20 -3.79
CA PRO A 215 9.26 19.93 -5.12
C PRO A 215 8.58 18.67 -5.64
N ILE A 216 7.43 18.86 -6.28
CA ILE A 216 6.80 17.81 -7.06
C ILE A 216 7.64 17.63 -8.33
N LEU A 217 8.49 16.62 -8.36
CA LEU A 217 9.14 16.18 -9.59
C LEU A 217 8.13 15.38 -10.42
N ILE A 218 7.24 16.11 -11.11
CA ILE A 218 6.39 15.51 -12.14
C ILE A 218 7.27 15.26 -13.36
N VAL A 219 7.74 14.03 -13.51
CA VAL A 219 8.36 13.59 -14.76
C VAL A 219 7.25 13.36 -15.79
N ASN A 220 6.69 14.45 -16.31
CA ASN A 220 5.80 14.38 -17.47
C ASN A 220 6.67 14.05 -18.68
N HIS A 221 6.57 12.82 -19.18
CA HIS A 221 7.27 12.40 -20.38
C HIS A 221 6.45 12.81 -21.61
N PRO A 222 6.90 13.83 -22.37
CA PRO A 222 6.83 13.73 -23.81
C PRO A 222 8.20 14.13 -24.36
N TRP A 223 8.93 13.17 -24.93
CA TRP A 223 10.08 13.44 -25.82
C TRP A 223 11.07 14.51 -25.35
N TYR A 224 12.21 14.07 -24.81
CA TYR A 224 13.42 14.88 -24.63
C TYR A 224 13.58 15.96 -25.72
N ARG A 225 13.50 17.24 -25.34
CA ARG A 225 14.24 18.33 -25.97
C ARG A 225 14.83 19.20 -24.87
N PHE A 226 16.04 18.85 -24.47
CA PHE A 226 17.02 19.89 -24.19
C PHE A 226 18.09 19.74 -25.28
N SER A 227 18.15 20.80 -26.09
CA SER A 227 19.18 21.18 -27.06
C SER A 227 20.57 21.21 -26.43
#